data_AF-A0A847S3D2-F1
#
_entry.id   AF-A0A847S3D2-F1
#
_cell.length_a   1.000
_cell.length_b   1.000
_cell.length_c   1.000
_cell.angle_alpha   90.00
_cell.angle_beta   90.00
_cell.angle_gamma   90.00
#
_symmetry.space_group_name_H-M   'P 1'
#
loop_
_entity.id
_entity.type
_entity.pdbx_description
1 polymer ?
#
loop_
_entity_poly.entity_id
_entity_poly.type
_entity_poly.pdbx_seq_one_letter_code
_entity_poly.pdbx_strand_id
1 'polypeptide(L)'
;MNILRYVYRFWPVELLLLLCVGFQVVSGLGLVMKKGFVRQPWYVVAQVLSGLYLSFFLIYHVQAVLRGRFQWKMNTGFYFAAGVANHYPEKLFFIPYYTLSLVAVFTHIAAVHYLKRMEQWQLKPEDHLKRRYKNETIGICIAGGLVTFLIMISLCGVLYAI
;
A
#
# COMPACT_ATOMS: atom_id res chain seq x y z
N MET A 1 13.81 -16.29 -2.01
CA MET A 1 13.77 -14.97 -2.73
C MET A 1 15.14 -14.27 -2.76
N ASN A 2 16.20 -14.94 -3.21
CA ASN A 2 17.54 -14.32 -3.29
C ASN A 2 17.84 -13.73 -4.67
N ILE A 3 17.24 -14.28 -5.73
CA ILE A 3 17.48 -13.85 -7.11
C ILE A 3 17.04 -12.40 -7.33
N LEU A 4 15.85 -12.02 -6.83
CA LEU A 4 15.36 -10.64 -6.97
C LEU A 4 16.25 -9.61 -6.27
N ARG A 5 17.01 -10.01 -5.23
CA ARG A 5 17.90 -9.09 -4.50
C ARG A 5 19.00 -8.54 -5.38
N TYR A 6 19.51 -9.33 -6.32
CA TYR A 6 20.52 -8.85 -7.26
C TYR A 6 19.98 -7.73 -8.15
N VAL A 7 18.68 -7.74 -8.44
CA VAL A 7 18.02 -6.72 -9.24
C VAL A 7 17.72 -5.47 -8.40
N TYR A 8 16.94 -5.60 -7.33
CA TYR A 8 16.48 -4.40 -6.60
C TYR A 8 17.52 -3.78 -5.67
N ARG A 9 18.63 -4.48 -5.37
CA ARG A 9 19.79 -3.91 -4.64
C ARG A 9 20.91 -3.45 -5.57
N PHE A 10 20.76 -3.57 -6.88
CA PHE A 10 21.67 -2.92 -7.81
C PHE A 10 21.51 -1.41 -7.67
N TRP A 11 22.62 -0.70 -7.43
CA TRP A 11 22.60 0.69 -6.97
C TRP A 11 21.73 1.65 -7.81
N PRO A 12 21.67 1.56 -9.17
CA PRO A 12 20.81 2.45 -9.95
C PRO A 12 19.33 2.12 -9.76
N VAL A 13 18.99 0.83 -9.68
CA VAL A 13 17.61 0.38 -9.48
C VAL A 13 17.14 0.76 -8.09
N GLU A 14 17.98 0.55 -7.08
CA GLU A 14 17.68 0.95 -5.71
C GLU A 14 17.45 2.46 -5.61
N LEU A 15 18.35 3.27 -6.18
CA LEU A 15 18.20 4.73 -6.19
C LEU A 15 16.92 5.15 -6.91
N LEU A 16 16.62 4.56 -8.07
CA LEU A 16 15.39 4.83 -8.81
C LEU A 16 14.14 4.49 -7.98
N LEU A 17 14.12 3.33 -7.32
CA LEU A 17 13.01 2.92 -6.46
C LEU A 17 12.81 3.90 -5.30
N LEU A 18 13.89 4.33 -4.65
CA LEU A 18 13.84 5.33 -3.57
C LEU A 18 13.33 6.68 -4.06
N LEU A 19 13.77 7.12 -5.26
CA LEU A 19 13.26 8.34 -5.89
C LEU A 19 11.77 8.22 -6.24
N CYS A 20 11.32 7.08 -6.76
CA CYS A 20 9.90 6.83 -7.03
C CYS A 20 9.06 6.88 -5.75
N VAL A 21 9.53 6.27 -4.66
CA VAL A 21 8.85 6.34 -3.36
C VAL A 21 8.81 7.77 -2.83
N GLY A 22 9.95 8.47 -2.88
CA GLY A 22 10.03 9.87 -2.47
C GLY A 22 9.08 10.77 -3.28
N PHE A 23 9.05 10.58 -4.59
CA PHE A 23 8.13 11.29 -5.49
C PHE A 23 6.67 10.97 -5.15
N GLN A 24 6.30 9.71 -4.94
CA GLN A 24 4.94 9.30 -4.58
C GLN A 24 4.48 9.97 -3.27
N VAL A 25 5.35 10.00 -2.26
CA VAL A 25 5.05 10.66 -0.97
C VAL A 25 4.90 12.17 -1.15
N VAL A 26 5.89 12.85 -1.76
CA VAL A 26 5.89 14.31 -1.89
C VAL A 26 4.74 14.80 -2.77
N SER A 27 4.55 14.18 -3.94
CA SER A 27 3.46 14.55 -4.85
C SER A 27 2.09 14.25 -4.27
N GLY A 28 1.93 13.10 -3.59
CA GLY A 28 0.69 12.73 -2.92
C GLY A 28 0.28 13.73 -1.83
N LEU A 29 1.20 14.08 -0.95
CA LEU A 29 0.97 15.10 0.09
C LEU A 29 0.66 16.47 -0.51
N GLY A 30 1.44 16.89 -1.53
CA GLY A 30 1.21 18.15 -2.22
C GLY A 30 -0.18 18.25 -2.88
N LEU A 31 -0.68 17.14 -3.45
CA LEU A 31 -2.02 17.07 -4.02
C LEU A 31 -3.11 17.22 -2.94
N VAL A 32 -2.94 16.59 -1.78
CA VAL A 32 -3.89 16.72 -0.66
C VAL A 32 -3.94 18.16 -0.15
N MET A 33 -2.77 18.80 0.03
CA MET A 33 -2.69 20.19 0.48
C MET A 33 -3.31 21.16 -0.53
N LYS A 34 -3.13 20.93 -1.83
CA LYS A 34 -3.63 21.81 -2.88
C LYS A 34 -5.13 21.66 -3.14
N LYS A 35 -5.64 20.42 -3.18
CA LYS A 35 -7.03 20.15 -3.57
C LYS A 35 -7.99 20.06 -2.38
N GLY A 36 -7.49 19.70 -1.19
CA GLY A 36 -8.32 19.37 -0.05
C GLY A 36 -9.24 18.17 -0.33
N PHE A 37 -9.98 17.73 0.69
CA PHE A 37 -10.91 16.60 0.58
C PHE A 37 -12.18 16.76 1.42
N VAL A 38 -12.35 17.90 2.08
CA VAL A 38 -13.55 18.21 2.88
C VAL A 38 -14.74 18.43 1.92
N ARG A 39 -15.89 17.83 2.23
CA ARG A 39 -17.12 17.83 1.39
C ARG A 39 -16.97 17.15 0.02
N GLN A 40 -15.94 16.35 -0.18
CA GLN A 40 -15.81 15.53 -1.39
C GLN A 40 -16.62 14.23 -1.31
N PRO A 41 -16.98 13.62 -2.45
CA PRO A 41 -17.60 12.30 -2.47
C PRO A 41 -16.75 11.26 -1.73
N TRP A 42 -17.42 10.25 -1.16
CA TRP A 42 -16.77 9.24 -0.29
C TRP A 42 -15.57 8.55 -0.95
N TYR A 43 -15.58 8.32 -2.26
CA TYR A 43 -14.48 7.66 -2.98
C TYR A 43 -13.24 8.56 -3.08
N VAL A 44 -13.42 9.88 -3.17
CA VAL A 44 -12.30 10.84 -3.11
C VAL A 44 -11.72 10.88 -1.71
N VAL A 45 -12.57 10.88 -0.67
CA VAL A 45 -12.14 10.82 0.72
C VAL A 45 -11.37 9.52 0.99
N ALA A 46 -11.87 8.38 0.50
CA ALA A 46 -11.20 7.08 0.61
C ALA A 46 -9.83 7.09 -0.09
N GLN A 47 -9.72 7.67 -1.29
CA GLN A 47 -8.44 7.84 -2.00
C GLN A 47 -7.45 8.67 -1.17
N VAL A 48 -7.90 9.78 -0.59
CA VAL A 48 -7.02 10.68 0.17
C VAL A 48 -6.58 10.04 1.48
N LEU A 49 -7.50 9.49 2.28
CA LEU A 49 -7.15 8.85 3.56
C LEU A 49 -6.22 7.65 3.36
N SER A 50 -6.50 6.79 2.36
CA SER A 50 -5.60 5.69 2.01
C SER A 50 -4.24 6.20 1.52
N GLY A 51 -4.20 7.25 0.70
CA GLY A 51 -2.95 7.84 0.22
C GLY A 51 -2.10 8.48 1.33
N LEU A 52 -2.74 9.14 2.30
CA LEU A 52 -2.08 9.68 3.49
C LEU A 52 -1.49 8.56 4.34
N TYR A 53 -2.25 7.48 4.57
CA TYR A 53 -1.74 6.33 5.30
C TYR A 53 -0.58 5.64 4.55
N LEU A 54 -0.67 5.49 3.23
CA LEU A 54 0.43 4.94 2.42
C LEU A 54 1.68 5.81 2.48
N SER A 55 1.53 7.13 2.51
CA SER A 55 2.66 8.06 2.66
C SER A 55 3.34 7.87 4.02
N PHE A 56 2.55 7.82 5.10
CA PHE A 56 3.03 7.46 6.43
C PHE A 56 3.73 6.10 6.44
N PHE A 57 3.09 5.07 5.88
CA PHE A 57 3.63 3.73 5.81
C PHE A 57 4.98 3.70 5.09
N LEU A 58 5.08 4.28 3.89
CA LEU A 58 6.30 4.28 3.09
C LEU A 58 7.46 4.97 3.80
N ILE A 59 7.23 6.11 4.46
CA ILE A 59 8.27 6.83 5.21
C ILE A 59 8.86 5.92 6.29
N TYR A 60 8.03 5.37 7.18
CA TYR A 60 8.50 4.56 8.30
C TYR A 60 9.01 3.18 7.86
N HIS A 61 8.35 2.56 6.89
CA HIS A 61 8.71 1.23 6.40
C HIS A 61 10.06 1.23 5.68
N VAL A 62 10.27 2.17 4.75
CA VAL A 62 11.55 2.30 4.06
C VAL A 62 12.66 2.66 5.04
N GLN A 63 12.42 3.57 5.99
CA GLN A 63 13.39 3.88 7.03
C GLN A 63 13.76 2.65 7.88
N ALA A 64 12.79 1.80 8.23
CA ALA A 64 13.03 0.57 8.98
C ALA A 64 13.89 -0.43 8.18
N VAL A 65 13.58 -0.62 6.89
CA VAL A 65 14.37 -1.50 6.01
C VAL A 65 15.79 -0.96 5.80
N LEU A 66 15.94 0.35 5.57
CA LEU A 66 17.27 0.94 5.40
C LEU A 66 18.11 0.89 6.69
N ARG A 67 17.51 1.16 7.86
CA ARG A 67 18.19 1.00 9.16
C ARG A 67 18.55 -0.46 9.45
N GLY A 68 17.62 -1.39 9.22
CA GLY A 68 17.88 -2.82 9.36
C GLY A 68 19.09 -3.25 8.53
N ARG A 69 19.20 -2.78 7.29
CA ARG A 69 20.32 -3.11 6.41
C ARG A 69 21.62 -2.40 6.79
N PHE A 70 21.60 -1.08 6.93
CA PHE A 70 22.83 -0.29 7.02
C PHE A 70 23.36 -0.15 8.45
N GLN A 71 22.46 -0.04 9.44
CA GLN A 71 22.82 0.17 10.83
C GLN A 71 22.94 -1.16 11.59
N TRP A 72 21.93 -2.03 11.47
CA TRP A 72 21.91 -3.31 12.21
C TRP A 72 22.56 -4.47 11.45
N LYS A 73 22.97 -4.25 10.19
CA LYS A 73 23.55 -5.27 9.31
C LYS A 73 22.69 -6.54 9.20
N MET A 74 21.38 -6.37 9.32
CA MET A 74 20.40 -7.45 9.29
C MET A 74 19.90 -7.72 7.88
N ASN A 75 19.51 -8.98 7.66
CA ASN A 75 18.86 -9.38 6.43
C ASN A 75 17.37 -8.96 6.45
N THR A 76 17.05 -7.86 5.76
CA THR A 76 15.69 -7.33 5.60
C THR A 76 14.86 -8.14 4.59
N GLY A 77 14.63 -9.41 4.89
CA GLY A 77 13.81 -10.32 4.09
C GLY A 77 12.42 -10.55 4.69
N PHE A 78 11.77 -11.61 4.23
CA PHE A 78 10.47 -12.02 4.77
C PHE A 78 10.51 -12.18 6.29
N TYR A 79 11.50 -12.91 6.83
CA TYR A 79 11.68 -13.13 8.27
C TYR A 79 11.88 -11.84 9.08
N PHE A 80 12.44 -10.78 8.48
CA PHE A 80 12.57 -9.49 9.16
C PHE A 80 11.20 -8.83 9.38
N ALA A 81 10.34 -8.85 8.35
CA ALA A 81 8.97 -8.35 8.48
C ALA A 81 8.12 -9.26 9.38
N ALA A 82 8.31 -10.57 9.27
CA ALA A 82 7.57 -11.55 10.05
C ALA A 82 7.96 -11.50 11.54
N GLY A 83 9.22 -11.24 11.87
CA GLY A 83 9.72 -11.17 13.24
C GLY A 83 8.91 -10.19 14.10
N VAL A 84 8.72 -8.96 13.65
CA VAL A 84 7.96 -7.95 14.40
C VAL A 84 6.45 -8.23 14.48
N ALA A 85 5.92 -9.09 13.60
CA ALA A 85 4.53 -9.54 13.62
C ALA A 85 4.29 -10.74 14.57
N ASN A 86 5.34 -11.39 15.08
CA ASN A 86 5.24 -12.57 15.94
C ASN A 86 5.74 -12.35 17.38
N HIS A 87 6.54 -11.31 17.62
CA HIS A 87 7.08 -11.01 18.95
C HIS A 87 6.18 -10.03 19.72
N TYR A 88 6.08 -10.22 21.04
CA TYR A 88 5.37 -9.31 21.93
C TYR A 88 6.38 -8.37 22.62
N PRO A 89 6.09 -7.06 22.74
CA PRO A 89 4.81 -6.39 22.43
C PRO A 89 4.66 -5.90 20.98
N GLU A 90 5.68 -6.05 20.13
CA GLU A 90 5.78 -5.43 18.80
C GLU A 90 4.57 -5.78 17.91
N LYS A 91 4.11 -7.03 17.95
CA LYS A 91 3.00 -7.52 17.12
C LYS A 91 1.71 -6.72 17.30
N LEU A 92 1.47 -6.16 18.49
CA LEU A 92 0.28 -5.32 18.75
C LEU A 92 0.26 -4.07 17.87
N PHE A 93 1.44 -3.56 17.50
CA PHE A 93 1.59 -2.44 16.58
C PHE A 93 1.72 -2.91 15.13
N PHE A 94 2.58 -3.90 14.87
CA PHE A 94 2.94 -4.27 13.49
C PHE A 94 1.86 -5.03 12.75
N ILE A 95 1.01 -5.83 13.42
CA ILE A 95 -0.13 -6.49 12.77
C ILE A 95 -1.11 -5.46 12.20
N PRO A 96 -1.66 -4.50 12.98
CA PRO A 96 -2.55 -3.49 12.42
C PRO A 96 -1.84 -2.57 11.43
N TYR A 97 -0.57 -2.22 11.68
CA TYR A 97 0.23 -1.39 10.76
C TYR A 97 0.40 -2.04 9.38
N TYR A 98 0.78 -3.32 9.31
CA TYR A 98 0.90 -4.04 8.04
C TYR A 98 -0.45 -4.29 7.38
N THR A 99 -1.46 -4.70 8.15
CA THR A 99 -2.81 -4.96 7.62
C THR A 99 -3.38 -3.69 6.98
N LEU A 100 -3.32 -2.56 7.68
CA LEU A 100 -3.85 -1.30 7.19
C LEU A 100 -3.08 -0.80 5.96
N SER A 101 -1.78 -1.09 5.85
CA SER A 101 -1.00 -0.74 4.65
C SER A 101 -1.49 -1.47 3.40
N LEU A 102 -1.75 -2.77 3.52
CA LEU A 102 -2.24 -3.59 2.41
C LEU A 102 -3.66 -3.16 2.02
N VAL A 103 -4.55 -3.01 3.00
CA VAL A 103 -5.92 -2.49 2.78
C VAL A 103 -5.88 -1.09 2.14
N ALA A 104 -4.98 -0.21 2.57
CA ALA A 104 -4.84 1.13 2.02
C ALA A 104 -4.37 1.09 0.55
N VAL A 105 -3.43 0.21 0.17
CA VAL A 105 -3.01 0.06 -1.23
C VAL A 105 -4.21 -0.28 -2.11
N PHE A 106 -4.97 -1.31 -1.76
CA PHE A 106 -6.11 -1.74 -2.58
C PHE A 106 -7.24 -0.72 -2.57
N THR A 107 -7.51 -0.08 -1.43
CA THR A 107 -8.49 1.02 -1.34
C THR A 107 -8.10 2.19 -2.23
N HIS A 108 -6.82 2.57 -2.22
CA HIS A 108 -6.31 3.67 -3.03
C HIS A 108 -6.46 3.37 -4.53
N ILE A 109 -6.08 2.17 -4.95
CA ILE A 109 -6.23 1.71 -6.35
C ILE A 109 -7.71 1.66 -6.75
N ALA A 110 -8.57 1.08 -5.92
CA ALA A 110 -10.01 0.97 -6.18
C ALA A 110 -10.66 2.35 -6.32
N ALA A 111 -10.27 3.31 -5.48
CA ALA A 111 -10.78 4.67 -5.52
C ALA A 111 -10.29 5.44 -6.76
N VAL A 112 -9.01 5.34 -7.12
CA VAL A 112 -8.46 5.93 -8.36
C VAL A 112 -9.12 5.33 -9.59
N HIS A 113 -9.31 4.01 -9.61
CA HIS A 113 -10.02 3.32 -10.69
C HIS A 113 -11.44 3.86 -10.83
N TYR A 114 -12.20 3.89 -9.74
CA TYR A 114 -13.57 4.38 -9.75
C TYR A 114 -13.66 5.85 -10.19
N LEU A 115 -12.77 6.71 -9.68
CA LEU A 115 -12.70 8.12 -10.05
C LEU A 115 -12.51 8.29 -11.57
N LYS A 116 -11.49 7.63 -12.14
CA LYS A 116 -11.20 7.69 -13.59
C LYS A 116 -12.35 7.13 -14.43
N ARG A 117 -13.00 6.07 -13.96
CA ARG A 117 -14.18 5.50 -14.63
C ARG A 117 -15.39 6.43 -14.60
N MET A 118 -15.60 7.13 -13.49
CA MET A 118 -16.67 8.12 -13.37
C MET A 118 -16.41 9.35 -14.25
N GLU A 119 -15.16 9.81 -14.38
CA GLU A 119 -14.78 10.86 -15.35
C GLU A 119 -15.09 10.43 -16.78
N GLN A 120 -14.81 9.17 -17.16
CA GLN A 120 -15.17 8.63 -18.47
C GLN A 120 -16.69 8.56 -18.69
N TRP A 121 -17.44 8.14 -17.67
CA TRP A 121 -18.91 8.08 -17.73
C TRP A 121 -19.55 9.45 -17.96
N GLN A 122 -19.00 10.51 -17.36
CA GLN A 122 -19.51 11.87 -17.56
C GLN A 122 -19.44 12.33 -19.02
N LEU A 123 -18.49 11.79 -19.81
CA LEU A 123 -18.37 12.09 -21.24
C LEU A 123 -19.37 11.31 -22.11
N LYS A 124 -19.76 10.10 -21.70
CA LYS A 124 -20.72 9.22 -22.40
C LYS A 124 -21.60 8.48 -21.38
N PRO A 125 -22.71 9.10 -20.93
CA PRO A 125 -23.52 8.56 -19.86
C PRO A 125 -24.34 7.34 -20.31
N GLU A 126 -23.99 6.16 -19.79
CA GLU A 126 -24.75 4.92 -19.99
C GLU A 126 -24.90 4.19 -18.64
N ASP A 127 -26.12 3.78 -18.27
CA ASP A 127 -26.41 3.24 -16.93
C ASP A 127 -25.71 1.91 -16.64
N HIS A 128 -25.58 1.06 -17.67
CA HIS A 128 -24.93 -0.24 -17.53
C HIS A 128 -23.42 -0.10 -17.21
N LEU A 129 -22.78 0.97 -17.68
CA LEU A 129 -21.37 1.27 -17.39
C LEU A 129 -21.16 1.60 -15.91
N LYS A 130 -22.07 2.38 -15.31
CA LYS A 130 -21.99 2.73 -13.88
C LYS A 130 -22.03 1.49 -12.99
N ARG A 131 -22.91 0.53 -13.30
CA ARG A 131 -22.98 -0.76 -12.60
C ARG A 131 -21.70 -1.57 -12.78
N ARG A 132 -21.15 -1.63 -14.00
CA ARG A 132 -19.89 -2.30 -14.30
C ARG A 132 -18.73 -1.70 -13.49
N TYR A 133 -18.59 -0.38 -13.45
CA TYR A 133 -17.50 0.29 -12.72
C TYR A 133 -17.57 0.03 -11.23
N LYS A 134 -18.78 0.02 -10.64
CA LYS A 134 -18.98 -0.38 -9.25
C LYS A 134 -18.52 -1.82 -9.01
N ASN A 135 -18.89 -2.75 -9.89
CA ASN A 135 -18.48 -4.15 -9.78
C ASN A 135 -16.96 -4.33 -9.91
N GLU A 136 -16.32 -3.60 -10.82
CA GLU A 136 -14.85 -3.59 -10.96
C GLU A 136 -14.18 -3.10 -9.67
N THR A 137 -14.65 -2.00 -9.08
CA THR A 137 -14.15 -1.47 -7.80
C THR A 137 -14.33 -2.47 -6.65
N ILE A 138 -15.50 -3.10 -6.55
CA ILE A 138 -15.76 -4.14 -5.54
C ILE A 138 -14.82 -5.33 -5.76
N GLY A 139 -14.60 -5.74 -7.01
CA GLY A 139 -13.66 -6.81 -7.37
C GLY A 139 -12.24 -6.51 -6.89
N ILE A 140 -11.75 -5.28 -7.09
CA ILE A 140 -10.43 -4.84 -6.58
C ILE A 140 -10.37 -4.94 -5.06
N CYS A 141 -11.42 -4.49 -4.35
CA CYS A 141 -11.47 -4.55 -2.89
C CYS A 141 -11.51 -6.00 -2.37
N ILE A 142 -12.29 -6.89 -2.98
CA ILE A 142 -12.38 -8.31 -2.58
C ILE A 142 -11.03 -9.00 -2.82
N ALA A 143 -10.46 -8.85 -4.02
CA ALA A 143 -9.15 -9.40 -4.32
C ALA A 143 -8.08 -8.87 -3.36
N GLY A 144 -8.14 -7.57 -3.04
CA GLY A 144 -7.26 -6.94 -2.06
C GLY A 144 -7.41 -7.49 -0.65
N GLY A 145 -8.64 -7.74 -0.20
CA GLY A 145 -8.93 -8.37 1.08
C GLY A 145 -8.37 -9.79 1.17
N LEU A 146 -8.54 -10.59 0.11
CA LEU A 146 -7.99 -11.94 0.03
C LEU A 146 -6.46 -11.93 0.06
N VAL A 147 -5.83 -11.07 -0.75
CA VAL A 147 -4.36 -10.93 -0.77
C VAL A 147 -3.85 -10.47 0.59
N THR A 148 -4.51 -9.50 1.22
CA THR A 148 -4.15 -9.00 2.56
C THR A 148 -4.23 -10.13 3.58
N PHE A 149 -5.32 -10.89 3.58
CA PHE A 149 -5.51 -12.03 4.48
C PHE A 149 -4.39 -13.06 4.31
N LEU A 150 -4.11 -13.49 3.07
CA LEU A 150 -3.06 -14.46 2.77
C LEU A 150 -1.67 -14.00 3.21
N ILE A 151 -1.32 -12.73 2.95
CA ILE A 151 -0.05 -12.16 3.39
C ILE A 151 0.04 -12.13 4.91
N MET A 152 -1.02 -11.69 5.60
CA MET A 152 -1.00 -11.56 7.06
C MET A 152 -0.95 -12.90 7.78
N ILE A 153 -1.71 -13.92 7.36
CA ILE A 153 -1.61 -15.26 7.96
C ILE A 153 -0.23 -15.88 7.74
N SER A 154 0.41 -15.59 6.60
CA SER A 154 1.79 -16.01 6.33
C SER A 154 2.79 -15.28 7.23
N LEU A 155 2.63 -13.95 7.42
CA LEU A 155 3.51 -13.16 8.28
C LEU A 155 3.34 -13.46 9.76
N CYS A 156 2.17 -13.91 10.19
CA CYS A 156 1.89 -14.31 11.58
C CYS A 156 2.19 -15.79 11.87
N GLY A 157 2.83 -16.51 10.93
CA GLY A 157 3.29 -17.87 11.17
C GLY A 157 2.18 -18.92 11.27
N VAL A 158 0.97 -18.58 10.82
CA VAL A 158 -0.19 -19.50 10.86
C VAL A 158 0.01 -20.64 9.86
N LEU A 159 0.66 -20.36 8.73
CA LEU A 159 0.89 -21.34 7.67
C LEU A 159 2.20 -22.15 7.85
N TYR A 160 3.18 -21.61 8.57
CA TYR A 160 4.48 -22.23 8.83
C TYR A 160 5.20 -21.52 9.98
N ALA A 161 6.15 -22.21 10.61
CA ALA A 161 6.95 -21.65 11.70
C ALA A 161 7.93 -20.57 11.18
N ILE A 162 7.97 -19.44 11.88
CA ILE A 162 8.82 -18.27 11.58
C ILE A 162 10.06 -18.26 12.44
#